data_AF-A0A5Q0GDG5-F1
#
_entry.id   AF-A0A5Q0GDG5-F1
#
_cell.length_a   1.000
_cell.length_b   1.000
_cell.length_c   1.000
_cell.angle_alpha   90.00
_cell.angle_beta   90.00
_cell.angle_gamma   90.00
#
_symmetry.space_group_name_H-M   'P 1'
#
loop_
_entity.id
_entity.type
_entity.pdbx_description
1 polymer ?
#
loop_
_entity_poly.entity_id
_entity_poly.type
_entity_poly.pdbx_seq_one_letter_code
_entity_poly.pdbx_strand_id
1 'polypeptide(L)'
;MNHFHSKSLVFYGVAITSVLILFKIVTLYGEKNLQASPVLNNSYRLTWKNNVLNCEKSAPMMLNIQQSGIYLNAALFSEGEAKPLTMSGIWKNQQMSLAGKIDQPTLCNITVPQSVKMQMQLTDKGNLQGQLIISDISQTLEFNATPEAAQVRPENSRSH
;
A
#
# COMPACT_ATOMS: atom_id res chain seq x y z
N MET A 1 17.36 34.81 -53.22
CA MET A 1 18.63 34.82 -52.45
C MET A 1 18.27 34.62 -50.98
N ASN A 2 18.52 33.43 -50.43
CA ASN A 2 18.17 33.08 -49.05
C ASN A 2 19.18 33.71 -48.08
N HIS A 3 18.78 34.76 -47.37
CA HIS A 3 19.54 35.33 -46.26
C HIS A 3 19.42 34.46 -45.01
N PHE A 4 20.05 33.29 -45.02
CA PHE A 4 20.19 32.47 -43.81
C PHE A 4 21.38 33.00 -43.00
N HIS A 5 21.13 33.84 -42.00
CA HIS A 5 22.18 34.37 -41.13
C HIS A 5 22.75 33.25 -40.24
N SER A 6 23.96 32.78 -40.54
CA SER A 6 24.69 31.75 -39.79
C SER A 6 24.78 32.04 -38.28
N LYS A 7 24.86 33.32 -37.89
CA LYS A 7 24.83 33.76 -36.48
C LYS A 7 23.53 33.39 -35.76
N SER A 8 22.41 33.49 -36.46
CA SER A 8 21.07 33.14 -35.94
C SER A 8 20.94 31.63 -35.74
N LEU A 9 21.43 30.85 -36.70
CA LEU A 9 21.42 29.38 -36.63
C LEU A 9 22.20 28.85 -35.41
N VAL A 10 23.38 29.39 -35.14
CA VAL A 10 24.20 29.01 -33.97
C VAL A 10 23.48 29.39 -32.67
N PHE A 11 22.91 30.59 -32.59
CA PHE A 11 22.17 31.04 -31.41
C PHE A 11 20.99 30.12 -31.09
N TYR A 12 20.14 29.81 -32.09
CA TYR A 12 19.02 28.90 -31.89
C TYR A 12 19.49 27.46 -31.60
N GLY A 13 20.58 27.00 -32.22
CA GLY A 13 21.16 25.68 -31.95
C GLY A 13 21.61 25.52 -30.50
N VAL A 14 22.31 26.52 -29.95
CA VAL A 14 22.73 26.53 -28.54
C VAL A 14 21.53 26.61 -27.62
N ALA A 15 20.56 27.50 -27.91
CA ALA A 15 19.35 27.64 -27.10
C ALA A 15 18.56 26.32 -27.02
N ILE A 16 18.29 25.69 -28.16
CA ILE A 16 17.57 24.41 -28.23
C ILE A 16 18.32 23.33 -27.45
N THR A 17 19.64 23.21 -27.67
CA THR A 17 20.45 22.20 -27.00
C THR A 17 20.47 22.40 -25.48
N SER A 18 20.58 23.65 -25.02
CA SER A 18 20.52 23.99 -23.59
C SER A 18 19.19 23.59 -22.96
N VAL A 19 18.08 23.85 -23.65
CA VAL A 19 16.73 23.46 -23.16
C VAL A 19 16.60 21.94 -23.10
N LEU A 20 17.10 21.21 -24.10
CA LEU A 20 17.07 19.74 -24.11
C LEU A 20 17.89 19.13 -22.97
N ILE A 21 19.07 19.71 -22.66
CA ILE A 21 19.90 19.27 -21.53
C ILE A 21 19.17 19.50 -20.22
N LEU A 22 18.62 20.70 -20.01
CA LEU A 22 17.89 21.02 -18.79
C LEU A 22 16.66 20.13 -18.61
N PHE A 23 15.89 19.90 -19.69
CA PHE A 23 14.77 18.98 -19.68
C PHE A 23 15.21 17.57 -19.26
N LYS A 24 16.28 17.03 -19.85
CA LYS A 24 16.81 15.72 -19.46
C LYS A 24 17.20 15.64 -17.99
N ILE A 25 17.86 16.66 -17.45
CA ILE A 25 18.27 16.69 -16.04
C ILE A 25 17.04 16.68 -15.13
N VAL A 26 16.04 17.51 -15.42
CA VAL A 26 14.80 17.59 -14.64
C VAL A 26 13.99 16.31 -14.75
N THR A 27 13.88 15.70 -15.94
CA THR A 27 13.21 14.42 -16.15
C THR A 27 13.89 13.31 -15.34
N LEU A 28 15.22 13.19 -15.42
CA LEU A 28 15.98 12.18 -14.68
C LEU A 28 15.82 12.36 -13.16
N TYR A 29 15.79 13.61 -12.69
CA TYR A 29 15.53 13.92 -11.29
C TYR A 29 14.12 13.50 -10.88
N GLY A 30 13.11 13.82 -11.70
CA GLY A 30 11.72 13.43 -11.51
C GLY A 30 11.57 11.91 -11.41
N GLU A 31 12.11 11.16 -12.37
CA GLU A 31 12.04 9.68 -12.37
C GLU A 31 12.70 9.04 -11.14
N LYS A 32 13.81 9.61 -10.66
CA LYS A 32 14.52 9.08 -9.49
C LYS A 32 13.85 9.41 -8.15
N ASN A 33 13.22 10.58 -8.03
CA ASN A 33 12.73 11.09 -6.73
C ASN A 33 11.20 11.10 -6.60
N LEU A 34 10.47 11.09 -7.72
CA LEU A 34 9.01 11.10 -7.76
C LEU A 34 8.50 9.76 -8.27
N GLN A 35 8.74 8.72 -7.48
CA GLN A 35 8.19 7.40 -7.76
C GLN A 35 6.79 7.29 -7.16
N ALA A 36 5.85 6.82 -7.97
CA ALA A 36 4.55 6.42 -7.46
C ALA A 36 4.73 5.27 -6.47
N SER A 37 3.93 5.27 -5.40
CA SER A 37 3.87 4.11 -4.52
C SER A 37 3.36 2.90 -5.32
N PRO A 38 3.89 1.68 -5.07
CA PRO A 38 3.41 0.49 -5.75
C PRO A 38 1.92 0.30 -5.49
N VAL A 39 1.22 -0.26 -6.48
CA VAL A 39 -0.22 -0.55 -6.38
C VAL A 39 -0.41 -1.78 -5.50
N LEU A 40 -1.20 -1.63 -4.45
CA LEU A 40 -1.59 -2.73 -3.58
C LEU A 40 -2.88 -3.40 -4.06
N ASN A 41 -3.04 -4.69 -3.74
CA ASN A 41 -4.33 -5.35 -3.91
C ASN A 41 -5.32 -4.86 -2.86
N ASN A 42 -6.61 -4.92 -3.18
CA ASN A 42 -7.63 -4.44 -2.26
C ASN A 42 -7.93 -5.44 -1.13
N SER A 43 -7.76 -6.75 -1.35
CA SER A 43 -8.05 -7.79 -0.35
C SER A 43 -6.88 -8.75 -0.19
N TYR A 44 -6.54 -9.06 1.05
CA TYR A 44 -5.48 -9.99 1.43
C TYR A 44 -5.99 -10.98 2.47
N ARG A 45 -5.68 -12.26 2.26
CA ARG A 45 -5.91 -13.32 3.24
C ARG A 45 -4.71 -13.45 4.17
N LEU A 46 -4.94 -13.36 5.48
CA LEU A 46 -3.89 -13.46 6.49
C LEU A 46 -3.63 -14.92 6.87
N THR A 47 -2.36 -15.21 7.10
CA THR A 47 -1.86 -16.47 7.66
C THR A 47 -0.86 -16.13 8.77
N TRP A 48 -1.17 -16.50 10.00
CA TRP A 48 -0.29 -16.27 11.14
C TRP A 48 0.88 -17.25 11.10
N LYS A 49 2.11 -16.77 11.32
CA LYS A 49 3.32 -17.62 11.26
C LYS A 49 3.48 -18.54 12.46
N ASN A 50 3.09 -18.06 13.64
CA ASN A 50 3.19 -18.82 14.88
C ASN A 50 1.79 -19.29 15.29
N ASN A 51 1.70 -20.44 15.96
CA ASN A 51 0.49 -20.87 16.65
C ASN A 51 0.26 -19.97 17.86
N VAL A 52 -0.32 -18.81 17.60
CA VAL A 52 -0.72 -17.87 18.63
C VAL A 52 -1.92 -18.49 19.33
N LEU A 53 -1.75 -18.83 20.61
CA LEU A 53 -2.86 -19.26 21.46
C LEU A 53 -4.02 -18.28 21.25
N ASN A 54 -5.18 -18.81 20.86
CA ASN A 54 -6.44 -18.10 20.56
C ASN A 54 -6.65 -17.57 19.12
N CYS A 55 -5.64 -17.55 18.24
CA CYS A 55 -5.85 -17.23 16.80
C CYS A 55 -6.00 -18.49 15.92
N GLU A 56 -5.48 -19.64 16.35
CA GLU A 56 -5.37 -20.86 15.54
C GLU A 56 -6.74 -21.50 15.21
N LYS A 57 -7.77 -21.22 16.02
CA LYS A 57 -9.15 -21.72 15.81
C LYS A 57 -10.08 -20.69 15.14
N SER A 58 -9.59 -19.50 14.82
CA SER A 58 -10.43 -18.47 14.22
C SER A 58 -10.54 -18.67 12.71
N ALA A 59 -11.69 -18.28 12.14
CA ALA A 59 -11.90 -18.25 10.70
C ALA A 59 -10.82 -17.39 10.01
N PRO A 60 -10.52 -17.65 8.72
CA PRO A 60 -9.49 -16.92 8.01
C PRO A 60 -9.78 -15.41 8.04
N MET A 61 -8.85 -14.64 8.61
CA MET A 61 -8.96 -13.19 8.64
C MET A 61 -8.63 -12.59 7.27
N MET A 62 -9.40 -11.58 6.89
CA MET A 62 -9.24 -10.81 5.67
C MET A 62 -8.86 -9.38 6.00
N LEU A 63 -7.83 -8.87 5.31
CA LEU A 63 -7.37 -7.50 5.37
C LEU A 63 -7.71 -6.81 4.06
N ASN A 64 -8.64 -5.86 4.12
CA ASN A 64 -8.95 -4.98 3.02
C ASN A 64 -8.10 -3.71 3.14
N ILE A 65 -7.40 -3.32 2.07
CA ILE A 65 -6.56 -2.12 2.03
C ILE A 65 -7.02 -1.22 0.89
N GLN A 66 -7.34 0.04 1.24
CA GLN A 66 -7.61 1.11 0.30
C GLN A 66 -6.47 2.13 0.33
N GLN A 67 -5.88 2.38 -0.84
CA GLN A 67 -4.75 3.28 -0.98
C GLN A 67 -5.15 4.58 -1.71
N SER A 68 -4.75 5.71 -1.13
CA SER A 68 -4.83 7.04 -1.75
C SER A 68 -3.47 7.72 -1.68
N GLY A 69 -2.67 7.57 -2.74
CA GLY A 69 -1.28 8.00 -2.75
C GLY A 69 -0.45 7.27 -1.69
N ILE A 70 0.04 8.00 -0.69
CA ILE A 70 0.77 7.47 0.46
C ILE A 70 -0.12 7.12 1.65
N TYR A 71 -1.41 7.47 1.63
CA TYR A 71 -2.33 7.19 2.73
C TYR A 71 -3.00 5.85 2.53
N LEU A 72 -3.15 5.12 3.62
CA LEU A 72 -3.74 3.79 3.66
C LEU A 72 -4.89 3.77 4.65
N ASN A 73 -6.03 3.25 4.21
CA ASN A 73 -7.12 2.84 5.09
C ASN A 73 -7.23 1.33 5.01
N ALA A 74 -7.38 0.68 6.14
CA ALA A 74 -7.47 -0.76 6.20
C ALA A 74 -8.61 -1.20 7.10
N ALA A 75 -9.20 -2.34 6.76
CA ALA A 75 -10.20 -3.01 7.57
C ALA A 75 -9.82 -4.48 7.70
N LEU A 76 -9.66 -4.95 8.93
CA LEU A 76 -9.44 -6.35 9.26
C LEU A 76 -10.74 -6.95 9.76
N PHE A 77 -11.17 -8.07 9.19
CA PHE A 77 -12.40 -8.76 9.59
C PHE A 77 -12.27 -10.27 9.42
N SER A 78 -13.09 -10.99 10.18
CA SER A 78 -13.26 -12.44 10.06
C SER A 78 -14.70 -12.73 9.61
N GLU A 79 -14.90 -13.80 8.84
CA GLU A 79 -16.24 -14.29 8.53
C GLU A 79 -16.98 -14.63 9.84
N GLY A 80 -18.12 -13.97 10.07
CA GLY A 80 -18.94 -14.14 11.28
C GLY A 80 -18.81 -13.02 12.33
N GLU A 81 -17.86 -12.09 12.19
CA GLU A 81 -17.77 -10.92 13.08
C GLU A 81 -18.59 -9.73 12.57
N ALA A 82 -19.37 -9.11 13.46
CA ALA A 82 -20.30 -8.03 13.09
C ALA A 82 -19.62 -6.67 12.82
N LYS A 83 -18.39 -6.46 13.29
CA LYS A 83 -17.72 -5.16 13.17
C LYS A 83 -16.24 -5.31 12.78
N PRO A 84 -15.80 -4.77 11.65
CA PRO A 84 -14.39 -4.82 11.23
C PRO A 84 -13.52 -3.93 12.13
N LEU A 85 -12.28 -4.35 12.35
CA LEU A 85 -11.23 -3.51 12.93
C LEU A 85 -10.70 -2.56 11.85
N THR A 86 -11.02 -1.29 11.98
CA THR A 86 -10.52 -0.25 11.06
C THR A 86 -9.20 0.31 11.55
N MET A 87 -8.29 0.51 10.61
CA MET A 87 -6.96 1.08 10.83
C MET A 87 -6.66 2.09 9.73
N SER A 88 -5.85 3.10 10.05
CA SER A 88 -5.36 4.06 9.06
C SER A 88 -3.86 4.24 9.22
N GLY A 89 -3.21 4.65 8.14
CA GLY A 89 -1.76 4.68 8.13
C GLY A 89 -1.15 5.26 6.88
N ILE A 90 0.16 5.06 6.78
CA ILE A 90 0.97 5.61 5.69
C ILE A 90 1.88 4.56 5.07
N TRP A 91 2.06 4.69 3.76
CA TRP A 91 3.09 4.04 2.97
C TRP A 91 4.32 4.93 2.90
N LYS A 92 5.44 4.47 3.44
CA LYS A 92 6.71 5.21 3.40
C LYS A 92 7.87 4.23 3.34
N ASN A 93 8.86 4.51 2.49
CA ASN A 93 10.07 3.70 2.37
C ASN A 93 9.79 2.20 2.15
N GLN A 94 8.80 1.87 1.31
CA GLN A 94 8.38 0.49 0.99
C GLN A 94 7.79 -0.28 2.19
N GLN A 95 7.49 0.43 3.28
CA GLN A 95 6.85 -0.12 4.48
C GLN A 95 5.50 0.56 4.71
N MET A 96 4.56 -0.22 5.21
CA MET A 96 3.24 0.21 5.63
C MET A 96 3.18 0.21 7.14
N SER A 97 2.74 1.32 7.71
CA SER A 97 2.44 1.42 9.13
C SER A 97 0.99 1.84 9.28
N LEU A 98 0.16 0.91 9.76
CA LEU A 98 -1.24 1.14 10.10
C LEU A 98 -1.39 1.20 11.61
N ALA A 99 -2.28 2.06 12.09
CA ALA A 99 -2.67 2.14 13.48
C ALA A 99 -4.19 2.24 13.59
N GLY A 100 -4.74 1.62 14.63
CA GLY A 100 -6.17 1.67 14.91
C GLY A 100 -6.45 1.39 16.37
N LYS A 101 -7.69 1.65 16.78
CA LYS A 101 -8.20 1.30 18.10
C LYS A 101 -9.19 0.16 17.93
N ILE A 102 -9.03 -0.87 18.75
CA ILE A 102 -10.02 -1.91 18.93
C ILE A 102 -11.00 -1.38 19.98
N ASP A 103 -12.20 -1.01 19.55
CA ASP A 103 -13.26 -0.66 20.52
C ASP A 103 -14.03 -1.89 20.99
N GLN A 104 -14.11 -2.97 20.18
CA GLN A 104 -14.85 -4.19 20.49
C GLN A 104 -14.77 -5.42 19.53
N PRO A 105 -13.90 -5.54 18.50
CA PRO A 105 -13.78 -6.82 17.79
C PRO A 105 -12.90 -7.83 18.55
N THR A 106 -13.33 -9.10 18.54
CA THR A 106 -12.62 -10.27 19.07
C THR A 106 -11.40 -10.61 18.22
N LEU A 107 -10.37 -9.78 18.24
CA LEU A 107 -9.11 -10.14 17.62
C LEU A 107 -8.50 -11.33 18.40
N CYS A 108 -8.65 -12.53 17.84
CA CYS A 108 -8.21 -13.77 18.49
C CYS A 108 -8.76 -13.98 19.91
N ASN A 109 -10.07 -13.78 20.10
CA ASN A 109 -10.76 -13.88 21.40
C ASN A 109 -10.24 -12.93 22.50
N ILE A 110 -9.55 -11.85 22.15
CA ILE A 110 -9.13 -10.82 23.10
C ILE A 110 -10.21 -9.75 23.18
N THR A 111 -10.71 -9.46 24.39
CA THR A 111 -11.92 -8.63 24.62
C THR A 111 -11.63 -7.24 25.20
N VAL A 112 -10.38 -6.80 25.21
CA VAL A 112 -9.97 -5.53 25.84
C VAL A 112 -9.84 -4.46 24.76
N PRO A 113 -10.27 -3.20 25.01
CA PRO A 113 -9.98 -2.11 24.10
C PRO A 113 -8.47 -1.91 24.00
N GLN A 114 -7.93 -2.09 22.80
CA GLN A 114 -6.48 -2.15 22.59
C GLN A 114 -6.04 -1.25 21.45
N SER A 115 -4.93 -0.54 21.67
CA SER A 115 -4.26 0.19 20.59
C SER A 115 -3.39 -0.77 19.78
N VAL A 116 -3.68 -0.87 18.49
CA VAL A 116 -3.03 -1.83 17.60
C VAL A 116 -2.23 -1.09 16.54
N LYS A 117 -1.02 -1.59 16.29
CA LYS A 117 -0.16 -1.13 15.20
C LYS A 117 0.17 -2.31 14.31
N MET A 118 -0.05 -2.17 13.02
CA MET A 118 0.30 -3.18 12.03
C MET A 118 1.41 -2.63 11.15
N GLN A 119 2.54 -3.33 11.11
CA GLN A 119 3.66 -2.99 10.25
C GLN A 119 3.86 -4.10 9.23
N MET A 120 3.92 -3.75 7.96
CA MET A 120 4.07 -4.74 6.90
C MET A 120 4.85 -4.17 5.71
N GLN A 121 5.37 -5.07 4.90
CA GLN A 121 6.20 -4.78 3.75
C GLN A 121 5.78 -5.67 2.58
N LEU A 122 5.80 -5.09 1.39
CA LEU A 122 5.48 -5.80 0.15
C LEU A 122 6.66 -6.70 -0.21
N THR A 123 6.40 -7.99 -0.36
CA THR A 123 7.39 -8.98 -0.78
C THR A 123 7.20 -9.31 -2.26
N ASP A 124 8.08 -10.15 -2.80
CA ASP A 124 7.97 -10.65 -4.16
C ASP A 124 6.58 -11.25 -4.43
N LYS A 125 6.10 -11.06 -5.67
CA LYS A 125 4.79 -11.55 -6.16
C LYS A 125 3.55 -10.87 -5.56
N GLY A 126 3.71 -9.72 -4.89
CA GLY A 126 2.58 -8.94 -4.39
C GLY A 126 1.99 -9.44 -3.07
N ASN A 127 2.69 -10.36 -2.40
CA ASN A 127 2.39 -10.79 -1.03
C ASN A 127 2.84 -9.72 -0.02
N LEU A 128 2.27 -9.76 1.18
CA LEU A 128 2.65 -8.92 2.30
C LEU A 128 3.22 -9.79 3.41
N GLN A 129 4.23 -9.28 4.09
CA GLN A 129 4.73 -9.86 5.32
C GLN A 129 4.79 -8.78 6.38
N GLY A 130 4.35 -9.09 7.60
CA GLY A 130 4.28 -8.09 8.64
C GLY A 130 4.09 -8.65 10.03
N GLN A 131 3.90 -7.72 10.95
CA GLN A 131 3.65 -7.97 12.34
C GLN A 131 2.51 -7.07 12.85
N LEU A 132 1.65 -7.66 13.66
CA LEU A 132 0.61 -6.98 14.41
C LEU A 132 1.08 -6.80 15.85
N ILE A 133 1.23 -5.57 16.28
CA ILE A 133 1.67 -5.19 17.63
C ILE A 133 0.46 -4.72 18.40
N ILE A 134 0.18 -5.41 19.50
CA ILE A 134 -0.91 -5.08 20.41
C ILE A 134 -0.28 -4.39 21.63
N SER A 135 -0.49 -3.08 21.75
CA SER A 135 0.31 -2.23 22.65
C SER A 135 0.12 -2.59 24.13
N ASP A 136 -1.09 -2.91 24.55
CA ASP A 136 -1.42 -3.08 25.97
C ASP A 136 -0.97 -4.42 26.56
N ILE A 137 -0.75 -5.45 25.72
CA ILE A 137 -0.27 -6.77 26.13
C ILE A 137 1.14 -7.08 25.61
N SER A 138 1.80 -6.11 24.96
CA SER A 138 3.13 -6.26 24.34
C SER A 138 3.26 -7.51 23.46
N GLN A 139 2.15 -7.94 22.86
CA GLN A 139 2.12 -9.14 22.02
C GLN A 139 2.36 -8.74 20.57
N THR A 140 3.30 -9.43 19.92
CA THR A 140 3.62 -9.25 18.51
C THR A 140 3.24 -10.52 17.76
N LEU A 141 2.36 -10.39 16.77
CA LEU A 141 1.88 -11.50 15.95
C LEU A 141 2.43 -11.35 14.54
N GLU A 142 3.33 -12.24 14.13
CA GLU A 142 3.81 -12.27 12.75
C GLU A 142 2.80 -12.91 11.80
N PHE A 143 2.61 -12.30 10.63
CA PHE A 143 1.72 -12.80 9.60
C PHE A 143 2.32 -12.67 8.20
N ASN A 144 1.86 -13.55 7.32
CA ASN A 144 1.94 -13.38 5.88
C ASN A 144 0.54 -13.10 5.34
N ALA A 145 0.42 -12.23 4.35
CA ALA A 145 -0.82 -11.94 3.67
C ALA A 145 -0.67 -12.22 2.17
N THR A 146 -1.51 -13.09 1.65
CA THR A 146 -1.54 -13.39 0.20
C THR A 146 -2.69 -12.63 -0.44
N PRO A 147 -2.49 -11.99 -1.59
CA PRO A 147 -3.55 -11.28 -2.26
C PRO A 147 -4.64 -12.27 -2.64
N GLU A 148 -5.87 -11.92 -2.29
CA GLU A 148 -7.01 -12.63 -2.82
C GLU A 148 -7.10 -12.29 -4.30
N ALA A 149 -7.02 -13.32 -5.17
CA ALA A 149 -7.11 -13.11 -6.61
C ALA A 149 -8.31 -12.22 -6.88
N ALA A 150 -8.08 -11.09 -7.57
CA ALA A 150 -9.11 -10.08 -7.78
C ALA A 150 -10.38 -10.78 -8.26
N GLN A 151 -11.43 -10.78 -7.44
CA GLN A 151 -12.75 -11.07 -7.96
C GLN A 151 -12.97 -10.03 -9.04
N VAL A 152 -12.84 -10.46 -10.30
CA VAL A 152 -13.24 -9.68 -11.45
C VAL A 152 -14.69 -9.33 -11.18
N ARG A 153 -14.92 -8.09 -10.74
CA ARG A 153 -16.24 -7.50 -10.71
C ARG A 153 -16.77 -7.69 -12.12
N PRO A 154 -17.87 -8.44 -12.37
CA PRO A 154 -18.43 -8.50 -13.69
C PRO A 154 -18.76 -7.06 -14.06
N GLU A 155 -18.01 -6.53 -15.02
CA GLU A 155 -18.31 -5.29 -15.68
C GLU A 155 -19.74 -5.46 -16.18
N ASN A 156 -20.65 -4.77 -15.50
CA ASN A 156 -22.04 -4.73 -15.88
C ASN A 156 -22.09 -4.00 -17.21
N SER A 157 -21.89 -4.76 -18.29
CA SER A 157 -22.19 -4.35 -19.65
C SER A 157 -23.70 -4.22 -19.74
N ARG A 158 -24.21 -3.11 -19.19
CA ARG A 158 -25.52 -2.60 -19.56
C ARG A 158 -25.36 -2.01 -20.95
N SER A 159 -25.58 -2.89 -21.92
CA SER A 159 -26.28 -2.55 -23.15
C SER A 159 -27.48 -1.66 -22.82
N HIS A 160 -27.50 -0.45 -23.39
CA HIS A 160 -28.71 0.28 -23.74
C HIS A 160 -28.39 1.31 -24.82
#